data_AF-A0A2R4WM12-F1
#
_entry.id   AF-A0A2R4WM12-F1
#
_cell.length_a   1.000
_cell.length_b   1.000
_cell.length_c   1.000
_cell.angle_alpha   90.00
_cell.angle_beta   90.00
_cell.angle_gamma   90.00
#
_symmetry.space_group_name_H-M   'P 1'
#
loop_
_entity.id
_entity.type
_entity.pdbx_description
1 polymer ?
#
loop_
_entity_poly.entity_id
_entity_poly.type
_entity_poly.pdbx_seq_one_letter_code
_entity_poly.pdbx_strand_id
1 'polypeptide(L)'
;MGSPRRCGRSKRRDQRAVDPNVPIEDVAGTVRNLVAEGKVLHFGLSEASPRTIRRAHAVQPVAVLQSEHSFWTREPEAEVLPTCEELGIGFVPWSPLGQGFLRGRVDATTIDPKADARGRFPRFSPEASVANQDLVEGLRRVADRKSATPAQVALAWLLARKPWIVPIPGTTKLARLEENLAAADLRLGPDDEAELERTFAENPVRGDRLSEASLGFIDR
;
A
#
# COMPACT_ATOMS: atom_id res chain seq x y z
N MET A 1 9.39 -12.60 -25.64
CA MET A 1 10.03 -11.28 -25.80
C MET A 1 8.96 -10.19 -25.79
N GLY A 2 8.72 -9.54 -24.64
CA GLY A 2 7.71 -8.49 -24.49
C GLY A 2 8.22 -7.12 -24.97
N SER A 3 7.46 -6.48 -25.85
CA SER A 3 7.77 -5.21 -26.54
C SER A 3 8.13 -4.05 -25.60
N PRO A 4 9.25 -3.31 -25.84
CA PRO A 4 9.60 -2.14 -25.04
C PRO A 4 8.79 -0.86 -25.31
N ARG A 5 7.78 -0.83 -26.17
CA ARG A 5 7.25 0.43 -26.74
C ARG A 5 6.01 1.03 -26.05
N ARG A 6 6.07 1.30 -24.75
CA ARG A 6 5.19 2.30 -24.12
C ARG A 6 6.01 3.11 -23.11
N CYS A 7 5.98 4.42 -23.29
CA CYS A 7 6.72 5.48 -22.58
C CYS A 7 8.20 5.64 -22.96
N GLY A 8 8.50 6.76 -23.64
CA GLY A 8 9.86 7.21 -23.93
C GLY A 8 10.54 7.72 -22.67
N ARG A 9 11.76 7.22 -22.43
CA ARG A 9 12.70 7.46 -21.31
C ARG A 9 12.47 6.63 -20.04
N SER A 10 13.56 5.95 -19.64
CA SER A 10 13.87 5.13 -18.46
C SER A 10 12.71 4.48 -17.70
N LYS A 11 12.60 3.15 -17.81
CA LYS A 11 11.63 2.35 -17.07
C LYS A 11 12.14 2.05 -15.66
N ARG A 12 11.35 2.37 -14.64
CA ARG A 12 11.31 1.56 -13.42
C ARG A 12 10.61 0.25 -13.79
N ARG A 13 11.21 -0.89 -13.42
CA ARG A 13 10.54 -2.20 -13.55
C ARG A 13 10.34 -2.73 -12.14
N ASP A 14 9.08 -2.79 -11.75
CA ASP A 14 8.65 -3.46 -10.53
C ASP A 14 8.09 -4.83 -10.93
N GLN A 15 8.55 -5.90 -10.29
CA GLN A 15 7.96 -7.22 -10.47
C GLN A 15 6.56 -7.20 -9.84
N ARG A 16 5.51 -7.45 -10.65
CA ARG A 16 4.10 -7.32 -10.24
C ARG A 16 3.67 -8.33 -9.16
N ALA A 17 4.36 -9.47 -9.06
CA ALA A 17 4.28 -10.47 -7.99
C ALA A 17 5.48 -11.43 -8.11
N VAL A 18 5.99 -11.94 -7.00
CA VAL A 18 7.09 -12.93 -6.97
C VAL A 18 6.59 -14.25 -7.58
N ASP A 19 7.25 -14.74 -8.63
CA ASP A 19 6.92 -16.04 -9.22
C ASP A 19 7.57 -17.15 -8.38
N PRO A 20 6.80 -18.05 -7.75
CA PRO A 20 7.37 -19.08 -6.88
C PRO A 20 8.23 -20.10 -7.65
N ASN A 21 8.09 -20.19 -8.98
CA ASN A 21 8.82 -21.13 -9.81
C ASN A 21 10.15 -20.57 -10.33
N VAL A 22 10.44 -19.29 -10.09
CA VAL A 22 11.66 -18.63 -10.54
C VAL A 22 12.44 -18.13 -9.32
N PRO A 23 13.69 -18.57 -9.10
CA PRO A 23 14.53 -18.03 -8.05
C PRO A 23 14.64 -16.51 -8.17
N ILE A 24 14.43 -15.80 -7.05
CA ILE A 24 14.46 -14.33 -7.05
C ILE A 24 15.84 -13.78 -7.45
N GLU A 25 16.91 -14.56 -7.22
CA GLU A 25 18.27 -14.25 -7.63
C GLU A 25 18.42 -14.16 -9.15
N ASP A 26 17.72 -15.00 -9.91
CA ASP A 26 17.74 -14.97 -11.37
C ASP A 26 17.04 -13.72 -11.91
N VAL A 27 15.93 -13.33 -11.26
CA VAL A 27 15.22 -12.09 -11.57
C VAL A 27 16.12 -10.88 -11.25
N ALA A 28 16.70 -10.84 -10.05
CA ALA A 28 17.59 -9.77 -9.62
C ALA A 28 18.83 -9.67 -10.51
N GLY A 29 19.42 -10.81 -10.91
CA GLY A 29 20.54 -10.88 -11.84
C GLY A 29 20.19 -10.35 -13.23
N THR A 30 18.97 -10.65 -13.71
CA THR A 30 18.46 -10.09 -14.97
C THR A 30 18.32 -8.57 -14.89
N VAL A 31 17.77 -8.05 -13.79
CA VAL A 31 17.63 -6.60 -13.59
C VAL A 31 19.01 -5.93 -13.49
N ARG A 32 19.98 -6.54 -12.80
CA ARG A 32 21.36 -6.06 -12.74
C ARG A 32 21.96 -5.87 -14.14
N ASN A 33 21.79 -6.85 -15.03
CA ASN A 33 22.28 -6.74 -16.40
C ASN A 33 21.60 -5.58 -17.15
N LEU A 34 20.29 -5.41 -16.98
CA LEU A 34 19.56 -4.28 -17.57
C LEU A 34 19.98 -2.92 -17.01
N VAL A 35 20.39 -2.86 -15.74
CA VAL A 35 20.96 -1.67 -15.11
C VAL A 35 22.35 -1.37 -15.69
N ALA A 36 23.21 -2.38 -15.82
CA ALA A 36 24.53 -2.24 -16.44
C ALA A 36 24.43 -1.78 -17.91
N GLU A 37 23.40 -2.22 -18.63
CA GLU A 37 23.10 -1.77 -20.00
C GLU A 37 22.45 -0.37 -20.06
N GLY A 38 22.16 0.27 -18.93
CA GLY A 38 21.50 1.58 -18.86
C GLY A 38 20.01 1.56 -19.27
N LYS A 39 19.40 0.36 -19.37
CA LYS A 39 17.99 0.20 -19.78
C LYS A 39 17.01 0.38 -18.63
N VAL A 40 17.47 0.16 -17.40
CA VAL A 40 16.73 0.31 -16.15
C VAL A 40 17.60 1.12 -15.18
N LEU A 41 17.00 2.03 -14.42
CA LEU A 41 17.76 2.82 -13.44
C LEU A 41 17.80 2.14 -12.07
N HIS A 42 16.69 1.55 -11.65
CA HIS A 42 16.52 0.99 -10.31
C HIS A 42 15.68 -0.28 -10.36
N PHE A 43 15.94 -1.17 -9.40
CA PHE A 43 15.20 -2.39 -9.19
C PHE A 43 14.12 -2.19 -8.10
N GLY A 44 12.88 -2.54 -8.41
CA GLY A 44 11.78 -2.55 -7.43
C GLY A 44 11.12 -3.92 -7.33
N LEU A 45 10.58 -4.21 -6.15
CA LEU A 45 9.80 -5.40 -5.85
C LEU A 45 8.36 -5.03 -5.48
N SER A 46 7.44 -5.98 -5.59
CA SER A 46 6.08 -5.84 -5.10
C SER A 46 5.64 -7.08 -4.34
N GLU A 47 4.95 -6.87 -3.21
CA GLU A 47 4.33 -7.95 -2.41
C GLU A 47 5.31 -9.09 -2.08
N ALA A 48 6.57 -8.75 -1.78
CA ALA A 48 7.64 -9.70 -1.47
C ALA A 48 7.84 -9.88 0.04
N SER A 49 8.14 -11.10 0.46
CA SER A 49 8.44 -11.43 1.86
C SER A 49 9.78 -10.84 2.33
N PRO A 50 10.00 -10.67 3.65
CA PRO A 50 11.29 -10.26 4.20
C PRO A 50 12.47 -11.12 3.71
N ARG A 51 12.23 -12.43 3.52
CA ARG A 51 13.22 -13.38 3.02
C ARG A 51 13.57 -13.10 1.56
N THR A 52 12.56 -12.94 0.72
CA THR A 52 12.75 -12.66 -0.71
C THR A 52 13.42 -11.31 -0.94
N ILE A 53 13.03 -10.27 -0.17
CA ILE A 53 13.67 -8.95 -0.23
C ILE A 53 15.17 -9.06 0.01
N ARG A 54 15.60 -9.77 1.07
CA ARG A 54 17.03 -9.95 1.40
C ARG A 54 17.78 -10.69 0.30
N ARG A 55 17.22 -11.78 -0.21
CA ARG A 55 17.83 -12.58 -1.30
C ARG A 55 17.99 -11.76 -2.57
N ALA A 56 16.97 -11.00 -2.95
CA ALA A 56 17.01 -10.11 -4.10
C ALA A 56 18.06 -9.01 -3.93
N HIS A 57 18.04 -8.33 -2.78
CA HIS A 57 18.90 -7.19 -2.47
C HIS A 57 20.39 -7.58 -2.44
N ALA A 58 20.72 -8.81 -2.01
CA ALA A 58 22.08 -9.34 -2.05
C ALA A 58 22.65 -9.50 -3.48
N VAL A 59 21.80 -9.63 -4.50
CA VAL A 59 22.21 -9.81 -5.90
C VAL A 59 22.23 -8.48 -6.67
N GLN A 60 21.21 -7.65 -6.44
CA GLN A 60 21.03 -6.33 -7.00
C GLN A 60 20.29 -5.46 -5.97
N PRO A 61 20.85 -4.32 -5.54
CA PRO A 61 20.18 -3.45 -4.57
C PRO A 61 18.75 -3.11 -5.02
N VAL A 62 17.80 -3.48 -4.16
CA VAL A 62 16.39 -3.12 -4.31
C VAL A 62 16.24 -1.69 -3.84
N ALA A 63 15.72 -0.81 -4.70
CA ALA A 63 15.53 0.60 -4.37
C ALA A 63 14.16 0.86 -3.72
N VAL A 64 13.15 0.05 -4.08
CA VAL A 64 11.78 0.27 -3.63
C VAL A 64 11.01 -1.05 -3.48
N LEU A 65 10.18 -1.13 -2.46
CA LEU A 65 9.15 -2.16 -2.30
C LEU A 65 7.76 -1.52 -2.38
N GLN A 66 6.89 -2.10 -3.20
CA GLN A 66 5.48 -1.71 -3.29
C GLN A 66 4.59 -2.81 -2.68
N SER A 67 4.01 -2.56 -1.52
CA SER A 67 3.11 -3.48 -0.82
C SER A 67 1.88 -2.76 -0.25
N GLU A 68 0.83 -3.51 0.04
CA GLU A 68 -0.41 -2.94 0.58
C GLU A 68 -0.15 -2.41 1.99
N HIS A 69 -0.39 -1.13 2.22
CA HIS A 69 -0.31 -0.54 3.54
C HIS A 69 -1.26 0.67 3.64
N SER A 70 -2.01 0.73 4.72
CA SER A 70 -2.93 1.82 5.02
C SER A 70 -3.28 1.78 6.50
N PHE A 71 -4.08 2.74 6.97
CA PHE A 71 -4.68 2.66 8.31
C PHE A 71 -5.52 1.38 8.51
N TRP A 72 -5.95 0.73 7.41
CA TRP A 72 -6.71 -0.52 7.42
C TRP A 72 -5.85 -1.78 7.28
N THR A 73 -4.63 -1.66 6.75
CA THR A 73 -3.75 -2.80 6.40
C THR A 73 -2.39 -2.55 7.04
N ARG A 74 -2.10 -3.20 8.17
CA ARG A 74 -0.90 -2.95 9.00
C ARG A 74 0.08 -4.12 9.04
N GLU A 75 -0.19 -5.22 8.33
CA GLU A 75 0.69 -6.39 8.28
C GLU A 75 2.16 -6.05 7.92
N PRO A 76 2.47 -5.11 7.00
CA PRO A 76 3.86 -4.78 6.70
C PRO A 76 4.67 -4.23 7.89
N GLU A 77 4.02 -3.69 8.92
CA GLU A 77 4.69 -3.05 10.06
C GLU A 77 5.53 -4.04 10.89
N ALA A 78 5.15 -5.33 10.92
CA ALA A 78 5.79 -6.32 11.76
C ALA A 78 7.19 -6.71 11.27
N GLU A 79 7.36 -6.93 9.97
CA GLU A 79 8.62 -7.50 9.43
C GLU A 79 9.08 -6.83 8.13
N VAL A 80 8.15 -6.37 7.28
CA VAL A 80 8.48 -5.80 5.98
C VAL A 80 9.06 -4.38 6.11
N LEU A 81 8.41 -3.50 6.87
CA LEU A 81 8.91 -2.15 7.11
C LEU A 81 10.26 -2.15 7.85
N PRO A 82 10.48 -2.96 8.92
CA PRO A 82 11.80 -3.12 9.52
C PRO A 82 12.87 -3.60 8.53
N THR A 83 12.52 -4.54 7.64
CA THR A 83 13.41 -5.01 6.58
C THR A 83 13.78 -3.91 5.60
N CYS A 84 12.80 -3.10 5.18
CA CYS A 84 13.06 -1.97 4.30
C CYS A 84 13.97 -0.93 4.97
N GLU A 85 13.75 -0.65 6.26
CA GLU A 85 14.57 0.27 7.04
C GLU A 85 16.02 -0.22 7.16
N GLU A 86 16.22 -1.49 7.53
CA GLU A 86 17.53 -2.14 7.65
C GLU A 86 18.34 -2.03 6.35
N LEU A 87 17.68 -2.24 5.20
CA LEU A 87 18.33 -2.30 3.89
C LEU A 87 18.33 -0.96 3.13
N GLY A 88 17.80 0.12 3.73
CA GLY A 88 17.69 1.42 3.08
C GLY A 88 16.77 1.45 1.84
N ILE A 89 15.71 0.65 1.85
CA ILE A 89 14.76 0.49 0.75
C ILE A 89 13.57 1.44 0.97
N GLY A 90 13.19 2.20 -0.07
CA GLY A 90 11.97 3.01 -0.03
C GLY A 90 10.71 2.14 -0.05
N PHE A 91 9.61 2.61 0.56
CA PHE A 91 8.37 1.85 0.60
C PHE A 91 7.22 2.63 -0.03
N VAL A 92 6.49 1.98 -0.93
CA VAL A 92 5.40 2.59 -1.69
C VAL A 92 4.09 1.86 -1.37
N PRO A 93 3.30 2.38 -0.42
CA PRO A 93 1.97 1.85 -0.13
C PRO A 93 1.04 1.92 -1.35
N TRP A 94 0.56 0.77 -1.81
CA TRP A 94 -0.61 0.72 -2.70
C TRP A 94 -1.90 0.52 -1.89
N SER A 95 -3.04 0.91 -2.46
CA SER A 95 -4.32 1.05 -1.76
C SER A 95 -4.26 1.82 -0.43
N PRO A 96 -3.58 2.99 -0.37
CA PRO A 96 -3.42 3.74 0.88
C PRO A 96 -4.75 4.23 1.50
N LEU A 97 -5.83 4.24 0.72
CA LEU A 97 -7.19 4.58 1.15
C LEU A 97 -8.13 3.36 1.24
N GLY A 98 -7.60 2.14 1.31
CA GLY A 98 -8.39 0.92 1.47
C GLY A 98 -9.39 0.69 0.33
N GLN A 99 -8.95 0.87 -0.92
CA GLN A 99 -9.83 0.83 -2.11
C GLN A 99 -11.06 1.77 -1.99
N GLY A 100 -10.86 2.90 -1.32
CA GLY A 100 -11.85 3.94 -1.11
C GLY A 100 -12.68 3.78 0.17
N PHE A 101 -12.49 2.71 0.94
CA PHE A 101 -13.18 2.46 2.21
C PHE A 101 -12.89 3.56 3.24
N LEU A 102 -11.61 3.91 3.42
CA LEU A 102 -11.15 4.92 4.39
C LEU A 102 -11.59 6.35 4.07
N ARG A 103 -12.28 6.58 2.95
CA ARG A 103 -12.91 7.86 2.62
C ARG A 103 -14.28 8.04 3.28
N GLY A 104 -14.82 6.98 3.90
CA GLY A 104 -16.15 6.98 4.53
C GLY A 104 -17.31 7.11 3.57
N ARG A 105 -17.14 6.67 2.32
CA ARG A 105 -18.19 6.65 1.29
C ARG A 105 -18.56 5.24 0.84
N VAL A 106 -18.07 4.23 1.56
CA VAL A 106 -18.27 2.82 1.24
C VAL A 106 -18.86 2.18 2.49
N ASP A 107 -20.07 1.66 2.34
CA ASP A 107 -20.76 0.87 3.35
C ASP A 107 -21.31 -0.44 2.74
N ALA A 108 -21.94 -1.26 3.56
CA ALA A 108 -22.50 -2.58 3.19
C ALA A 108 -23.50 -2.54 2.02
N THR A 109 -24.07 -1.37 1.70
CA THR A 109 -25.04 -1.19 0.61
C THR A 109 -24.40 -0.66 -0.68
N THR A 110 -23.16 -0.16 -0.61
CA THR A 110 -22.49 0.49 -1.75
C THR A 110 -21.77 -0.45 -2.70
N ILE A 111 -21.64 -1.73 -2.35
CA ILE A 111 -20.88 -2.71 -3.12
C ILE A 111 -21.86 -3.67 -3.79
N ASP A 112 -22.02 -3.54 -5.10
CA ASP A 112 -22.63 -4.58 -5.93
C ASP A 112 -21.54 -5.61 -6.29
N PRO A 113 -21.58 -6.85 -5.77
CA PRO A 113 -20.55 -7.85 -6.04
C PRO A 113 -20.42 -8.23 -7.54
N LYS A 114 -21.42 -7.92 -8.37
CA LYS A 114 -21.40 -8.18 -9.81
C LYS A 114 -20.72 -7.08 -10.61
N ALA A 115 -20.81 -5.83 -10.12
CA ALA A 115 -20.25 -4.66 -10.80
C ALA A 115 -18.95 -4.15 -10.16
N ASP A 116 -18.68 -4.54 -8.91
CA ASP A 116 -17.57 -4.05 -8.11
C ASP A 116 -16.64 -5.18 -7.66
N ALA A 117 -15.37 -5.08 -8.08
CA ALA A 117 -14.34 -6.04 -7.73
C ALA A 117 -14.12 -6.19 -6.22
N ARG A 118 -14.46 -5.16 -5.42
CA ARG A 118 -14.31 -5.16 -3.96
C ARG A 118 -15.15 -6.25 -3.30
N GLY A 119 -16.30 -6.60 -3.89
CA GLY A 119 -17.17 -7.67 -3.39
C GLY A 119 -16.52 -9.06 -3.37
N ARG A 120 -15.33 -9.21 -3.95
CA ARG A 120 -14.54 -10.45 -3.90
C ARG A 120 -13.66 -10.57 -2.65
N PHE A 121 -13.41 -9.48 -1.91
CA PHE A 121 -12.55 -9.53 -0.73
C PHE A 121 -13.39 -9.66 0.54
N PRO A 122 -13.06 -10.58 1.46
CA PRO A 122 -13.86 -10.81 2.67
C PRO A 122 -14.06 -9.57 3.55
N ARG A 123 -13.07 -8.65 3.62
CA ARG A 123 -13.20 -7.37 4.36
C ARG A 123 -14.28 -6.42 3.85
N PHE A 124 -14.89 -6.71 2.70
CA PHE A 124 -16.03 -5.99 2.12
C PHE A 124 -17.36 -6.76 2.23
N SER A 125 -17.43 -7.87 2.97
CA SER A 125 -18.74 -8.47 3.30
C SER A 125 -19.62 -7.46 4.06
N PRO A 126 -20.95 -7.60 4.06
CA PRO A 126 -21.82 -6.70 4.82
C PRO A 126 -21.41 -6.58 6.30
N GLU A 127 -21.15 -7.71 6.95
CA GLU A 127 -20.79 -7.79 8.37
C GLU A 127 -19.41 -7.15 8.63
N ALA A 128 -18.43 -7.47 7.78
CA ALA A 128 -17.09 -6.90 7.87
C ALA A 128 -17.10 -5.39 7.60
N SER A 129 -17.86 -4.95 6.60
CA SER A 129 -17.96 -3.54 6.22
C SER A 129 -18.58 -2.70 7.33
N VAL A 130 -19.55 -3.23 8.06
CA VAL A 130 -20.15 -2.59 9.24
C VAL A 130 -19.14 -2.52 10.37
N ALA A 131 -18.49 -3.64 10.72
CA ALA A 131 -17.52 -3.69 11.81
C ALA A 131 -16.29 -2.80 11.55
N ASN A 132 -15.88 -2.65 10.30
CA ASN A 132 -14.72 -1.83 9.93
C ASN A 132 -15.05 -0.33 9.86
N GLN A 133 -16.32 0.10 9.98
CA GLN A 133 -16.69 1.53 9.95
C GLN A 133 -16.08 2.32 11.12
N ASP A 134 -15.83 1.68 12.25
CA ASP A 134 -15.27 2.35 13.42
C ASP A 134 -13.87 2.93 13.14
N LEU A 135 -13.12 2.32 12.21
CA LEU A 135 -11.85 2.86 11.71
C LEU A 135 -12.04 4.16 10.92
N VAL A 136 -13.08 4.21 10.08
CA VAL A 136 -13.45 5.43 9.35
C VAL A 136 -13.87 6.52 10.32
N GLU A 137 -14.58 6.14 11.39
CA GLU A 137 -15.07 7.11 12.36
C GLU A 137 -13.96 7.71 13.22
N GLY A 138 -12.94 6.94 13.58
CA GLY A 138 -11.74 7.52 14.20
C GLY A 138 -10.99 8.48 13.27
N LEU A 139 -10.89 8.16 11.98
CA LEU A 139 -10.33 9.10 10.99
C LEU A 139 -11.19 10.37 10.89
N ARG A 140 -12.52 10.25 10.93
CA ARG A 140 -13.45 11.39 10.88
C ARG A 140 -13.28 12.30 12.10
N ARG A 141 -13.21 11.77 13.32
CA ARG A 141 -13.00 12.58 14.53
C ARG A 141 -11.73 13.43 14.47
N VAL A 142 -10.63 12.87 13.98
CA VAL A 142 -9.39 13.61 13.76
C VAL A 142 -9.54 14.62 12.63
N ALA A 143 -10.19 14.23 11.54
CA ALA A 143 -10.42 15.09 10.39
C ALA A 143 -11.22 16.35 10.75
N ASP A 144 -12.27 16.20 11.57
CA ASP A 144 -13.13 17.30 12.02
C ASP A 144 -12.33 18.34 12.82
N ARG A 145 -11.46 17.91 13.75
CA ARG A 145 -10.59 18.82 14.51
C ARG A 145 -9.59 19.56 13.62
N LYS A 146 -9.20 18.95 12.50
CA LYS A 146 -8.20 19.49 11.57
C LYS A 146 -8.82 20.24 10.39
N SER A 147 -10.14 20.30 10.29
CA SER A 147 -10.84 20.80 9.10
C SER A 147 -10.36 20.13 7.81
N ALA A 148 -10.13 18.81 7.89
CA ALA A 148 -9.62 17.96 6.82
C ALA A 148 -10.66 16.90 6.42
N THR A 149 -10.35 16.07 5.42
CA THR A 149 -11.14 14.88 5.09
C THR A 149 -10.55 13.62 5.76
N PRO A 150 -11.35 12.56 6.00
CA PRO A 150 -10.81 11.27 6.46
C PRO A 150 -9.71 10.72 5.56
N ALA A 151 -9.81 10.98 4.24
CA ALA A 151 -8.78 10.58 3.28
C ALA A 151 -7.46 11.31 3.52
N GLN A 152 -7.51 12.62 3.83
CA GLN A 152 -6.31 13.40 4.14
C GLN A 152 -5.67 12.92 5.44
N VAL A 153 -6.46 12.64 6.48
CA VAL A 153 -5.93 12.08 7.74
C VAL A 153 -5.26 10.73 7.51
N ALA A 154 -5.90 9.82 6.76
CA ALA A 154 -5.34 8.50 6.47
C ALA A 154 -4.01 8.59 5.70
N LEU A 155 -3.91 9.52 4.73
CA LEU A 155 -2.67 9.75 3.99
C LEU A 155 -1.60 10.44 4.84
N ALA A 156 -1.97 11.41 5.67
CA ALA A 156 -1.05 12.09 6.59
C ALA A 156 -0.47 11.11 7.62
N TRP A 157 -1.30 10.22 8.18
CA TRP A 157 -0.87 9.16 9.10
C TRP A 157 0.18 8.25 8.45
N LEU A 158 -0.06 7.86 7.19
CA LEU A 158 0.84 7.00 6.42
C LEU A 158 2.18 7.68 6.11
N LEU A 159 2.15 8.98 5.76
CA LEU A 159 3.33 9.80 5.55
C LEU A 159 4.13 10.03 6.86
N ALA A 160 3.45 10.06 8.00
CA ALA A 160 4.08 10.25 9.31
C ALA A 160 4.81 9.00 9.84
N ARG A 161 4.55 7.80 9.28
CA ARG A 161 5.16 6.55 9.75
C ARG A 161 6.69 6.58 9.64
N LYS A 162 7.21 6.88 8.45
CA LYS A 162 8.65 6.96 8.15
C LYS A 162 8.89 7.89 6.96
N PRO A 163 10.02 8.63 6.91
CA PRO A 163 10.31 9.60 5.85
C PRO A 163 10.53 8.97 4.46
N TRP A 164 10.75 7.65 4.39
CA TRP A 164 10.96 6.89 3.16
C TRP A 164 9.69 6.17 2.65
N ILE A 165 8.54 6.43 3.28
CA ILE A 165 7.23 5.94 2.84
C ILE A 165 6.58 6.98 1.91
N VAL A 166 6.21 6.55 0.70
CA VAL A 166 5.57 7.41 -0.31
C VAL A 166 4.32 6.72 -0.87
N PRO A 167 3.11 7.03 -0.36
CA PRO A 167 1.88 6.40 -0.82
C PRO A 167 1.48 6.86 -2.22
N ILE A 168 0.81 5.97 -2.97
CA ILE A 168 0.32 6.23 -4.33
C ILE A 168 -1.21 6.23 -4.40
N PRO A 169 -1.89 7.27 -3.89
CA PRO A 169 -3.35 7.35 -3.94
C PRO A 169 -3.84 7.53 -5.39
N GLY A 170 -4.56 6.53 -5.91
CA GLY A 170 -5.11 6.56 -7.26
C GLY A 170 -6.35 7.45 -7.39
N THR A 171 -6.47 8.16 -8.52
CA THR A 171 -7.67 8.93 -8.88
C THR A 171 -7.75 9.19 -10.39
N THR A 172 -8.97 9.37 -10.90
CA THR A 172 -9.25 9.84 -12.27
C THR A 172 -9.82 11.27 -12.30
N LYS A 173 -10.03 11.89 -11.14
CA LYS A 173 -10.65 13.22 -11.00
C LYS A 173 -9.65 14.21 -10.41
N LEU A 174 -9.52 15.38 -11.04
CA LEU A 174 -8.60 16.45 -10.60
C LEU A 174 -8.87 16.89 -9.16
N ALA A 175 -10.14 17.15 -8.79
CA ALA A 175 -10.50 17.54 -7.43
C ALA A 175 -10.07 16.53 -6.36
N ARG A 176 -9.99 15.23 -6.70
CA ARG A 176 -9.49 14.19 -5.79
C ARG A 176 -7.97 14.17 -5.72
N LEU A 177 -7.28 14.54 -6.79
CA LEU A 177 -5.82 14.70 -6.78
C LEU A 177 -5.45 15.86 -5.85
N GLU A 178 -6.11 17.01 -5.99
CA GLU A 178 -5.90 18.20 -5.16
C GLU A 178 -6.17 17.90 -3.68
N GLU A 179 -7.28 17.20 -3.37
CA GLU A 179 -7.61 16.75 -2.01
C GLU A 179 -6.51 15.85 -1.42
N ASN A 180 -6.03 14.87 -2.19
CA ASN A 180 -4.98 13.95 -1.75
C ASN A 180 -3.63 14.66 -1.54
N LEU A 181 -3.28 15.62 -2.40
CA LEU A 181 -2.02 16.38 -2.30
C LEU A 181 -1.97 17.21 -1.02
N ALA A 182 -3.09 17.82 -0.63
CA ALA A 182 -3.19 18.60 0.60
C ALA A 182 -2.96 17.77 1.88
N ALA A 183 -2.98 16.43 1.80
CA ALA A 183 -2.60 15.58 2.92
C ALA A 183 -1.12 15.71 3.32
N ALA A 184 -0.25 16.10 2.39
CA ALA A 184 1.19 16.27 2.65
C ALA A 184 1.48 17.46 3.60
N ASP A 185 0.57 18.44 3.64
CA ASP A 185 0.69 19.63 4.50
C ASP A 185 -0.01 19.43 5.86
N LEU A 186 -0.77 18.35 6.02
CA LEU A 186 -1.53 18.07 7.23
C LEU A 186 -0.62 17.51 8.34
N ARG A 187 -0.52 18.23 9.45
CA ARG A 187 0.28 17.81 10.63
C ARG A 187 -0.59 17.15 11.69
N LEU A 188 -0.36 15.86 11.93
CA LEU A 188 -0.93 15.12 13.04
C LEU A 188 -0.10 15.39 14.31
N GLY A 189 -0.77 15.81 15.38
CA GLY A 189 -0.13 16.01 16.68
C GLY A 189 -0.11 14.71 17.51
N PRO A 190 0.58 14.70 18.66
CA PRO A 190 0.63 13.52 19.53
C PRO A 190 -0.74 12.98 19.94
N ASP A 191 -1.72 13.87 20.19
CA ASP A 191 -3.07 13.46 20.58
C ASP A 191 -3.85 12.84 19.42
N ASP A 192 -3.64 13.34 18.19
CA ASP A 192 -4.25 12.77 16.99
C ASP A 192 -3.69 11.36 16.73
N GLU A 193 -2.37 11.22 16.82
CA GLU A 193 -1.71 9.93 16.67
C GLU A 193 -2.15 8.93 17.74
N ALA A 194 -2.20 9.34 19.01
CA ALA A 194 -2.67 8.49 20.10
C ALA A 194 -4.13 8.05 19.90
N GLU A 195 -4.99 8.92 19.38
CA GLU A 195 -6.38 8.56 19.06
C GLU A 195 -6.47 7.58 17.89
N LEU A 196 -5.69 7.77 16.83
CA LEU A 196 -5.66 6.86 15.70
C LEU A 196 -5.14 5.47 16.09
N GLU A 197 -4.08 5.40 16.89
CA GLU A 197 -3.56 4.13 17.39
C GLU A 197 -4.56 3.42 18.31
N ARG A 198 -5.23 4.14 19.22
CA ARG A 198 -6.32 3.57 20.03
C ARG A 198 -7.47 3.07 19.16
N THR A 199 -7.90 3.88 18.19
CA THR A 199 -8.98 3.51 17.25
C THR A 199 -8.64 2.20 16.56
N PHE A 200 -7.42 2.04 16.05
CA PHE A 200 -7.01 0.80 15.39
C PHE A 200 -6.98 -0.38 16.38
N ALA A 201 -6.40 -0.18 17.57
CA ALA A 201 -6.26 -1.24 18.57
C ALA A 201 -7.60 -1.77 19.10
N GLU A 202 -8.58 -0.89 19.28
CA GLU A 202 -9.92 -1.22 19.77
C GLU A 202 -10.80 -1.85 18.69
N ASN A 203 -10.47 -1.66 17.41
CA ASN A 203 -11.30 -2.06 16.27
C ASN A 203 -10.51 -2.97 15.31
N PRO A 204 -10.22 -4.22 15.71
CA PRO A 204 -9.48 -5.14 14.87
C PRO A 204 -10.24 -5.41 13.56
N VAL A 205 -9.51 -5.36 12.45
CA VAL A 205 -10.06 -5.50 11.10
C VAL A 205 -10.77 -6.84 10.94
N ARG A 206 -12.01 -6.78 10.40
CA ARG A 206 -12.81 -7.96 10.08
C ARG A 206 -12.72 -8.28 8.59
N GLY A 207 -12.53 -9.56 8.31
CA GLY A 207 -12.38 -10.12 6.97
C GLY A 207 -10.95 -9.94 6.41
N ASP A 208 -10.49 -10.94 5.65
CA ASP A 208 -9.16 -10.91 5.04
C ASP A 208 -9.06 -9.85 3.93
N ARG A 209 -7.84 -9.31 3.76
CA ARG A 209 -7.55 -8.31 2.70
C ARG A 209 -7.68 -8.89 1.30
N LEU A 210 -7.39 -10.19 1.16
CA LEU A 210 -7.40 -10.96 -0.09
C LEU A 210 -8.39 -12.11 0.03
N SER A 211 -8.93 -12.56 -1.11
CA SER A 211 -9.65 -13.84 -1.15
C SER A 211 -8.68 -15.01 -1.03
N GLU A 212 -9.18 -16.17 -0.64
CA GLU A 212 -8.38 -17.41 -0.58
C GLU A 212 -7.68 -17.71 -1.92
N ALA A 213 -8.40 -17.53 -3.03
CA ALA A 213 -7.83 -17.66 -4.38
C ALA A 213 -6.70 -16.66 -4.68
N SER A 214 -6.69 -15.51 -4.00
CA SER A 214 -5.66 -14.47 -4.18
C SER A 214 -4.47 -14.63 -3.23
N LEU A 215 -4.64 -15.35 -2.11
CA LEU A 215 -3.57 -15.61 -1.13
C LEU A 215 -2.40 -16.39 -1.73
N GLY A 216 -2.68 -17.29 -2.69
CA GLY A 216 -1.64 -18.07 -3.38
C GLY A 216 -0.69 -17.26 -4.27
N PHE A 217 -0.95 -15.96 -4.47
CA PHE A 217 -0.09 -15.07 -5.28
C PHE A 217 0.77 -14.12 -4.43
N ILE A 218 0.67 -14.17 -3.10
CA ILE A 218 1.54 -13.40 -2.20
C ILE A 218 2.67 -14.30 -1.72
N ASP A 219 3.88 -13.78 -1.80
CA ASP A 219 5.04 -14.33 -1.12
C ASP A 219 4.99 -14.00 0.39
N ARG A 220 4.88 -15.03 1.23
CA ARG A 220 4.82 -14.90 2.70
C ARG A 220 6.17 -15.23 3.32
#